data_AF-A0A7X7G118-F1
#
_entry.id   AF-A0A7X7G118-F1
#
_cell.length_a   1.000
_cell.length_b   1.000
_cell.length_c   1.000
_cell.angle_alpha   90.00
_cell.angle_beta   90.00
_cell.angle_gamma   90.00
#
_symmetry.space_group_name_H-M   'P 1'
#
loop_
_entity.id
_entity.type
_entity.pdbx_description
1 polymer ?
#
loop_
_entity_poly.entity_id
_entity_poly.type
_entity_poly.pdbx_seq_one_letter_code
_entity_poly.pdbx_strand_id
1 'polypeptide(L)'
;MDITSLSVVGAVVSIAITGTAAAIAQGRAATSALDGIARQPEASGPIGTNLILGLAFIESIAIYALVISLILIFANPFTKTSQSLEESKAKLEMIQIETQAMEAQSRLDALKQARPQAETAK
;
A
#
# COMPACT_ATOMS: atom_id res chain seq x y z
N MET A 1 12.26 -0.96 -2.39
CA MET A 1 10.89 -0.54 -2.71
C MET A 1 10.22 -0.16 -1.41
N ASP A 2 9.67 1.04 -1.35
CA ASP A 2 8.87 1.51 -0.24
C ASP A 2 7.50 0.78 -0.21
N ILE A 3 6.87 0.79 0.97
CA ILE A 3 5.57 0.13 1.20
C ILE A 3 4.49 0.70 0.28
N THR A 4 4.54 2.00 -0.01
CA THR A 4 3.57 2.66 -0.89
C THR A 4 3.70 2.13 -2.32
N SER A 5 4.91 2.11 -2.89
CA SER A 5 5.14 1.53 -4.22
C SER A 5 4.71 0.06 -4.30
N LEU A 6 5.00 -0.74 -3.30
CA LEU A 6 4.60 -2.16 -3.29
C LEU A 6 3.07 -2.32 -3.23
N SER A 7 2.39 -1.44 -2.48
CA SER A 7 0.93 -1.43 -2.36
C SER A 7 0.24 -1.02 -3.66
N VAL A 8 0.79 -0.03 -4.38
CA VAL A 8 0.29 0.39 -5.70
C VAL A 8 0.44 -0.73 -6.72
N VAL A 9 1.61 -1.39 -6.77
CA VAL A 9 1.83 -2.52 -7.67
C VAL A 9 0.86 -3.67 -7.33
N GLY A 10 0.69 -3.99 -6.05
CA GLY A 10 -0.26 -5.01 -5.60
C GLY A 10 -1.70 -4.72 -6.02
N ALA A 11 -2.16 -3.49 -5.87
CA ALA A 11 -3.49 -3.05 -6.29
C ALA A 11 -3.70 -3.19 -7.81
N VAL A 12 -2.75 -2.72 -8.62
CA VAL A 12 -2.84 -2.81 -10.09
C VAL A 12 -2.88 -4.26 -10.56
N VAL A 13 -1.98 -5.10 -10.02
CA VAL A 13 -1.90 -6.52 -10.40
C VAL A 13 -3.19 -7.26 -10.00
N SER A 14 -3.71 -7.00 -8.81
CA SER A 14 -4.96 -7.62 -8.35
C SER A 14 -6.13 -7.29 -9.27
N ILE A 15 -6.29 -6.02 -9.66
CA ILE A 15 -7.38 -5.60 -10.55
C ILE A 15 -7.20 -6.15 -11.95
N ALA A 16 -5.98 -6.12 -12.50
CA ALA A 16 -5.71 -6.61 -13.84
C ALA A 16 -6.04 -8.10 -13.99
N ILE A 17 -5.62 -8.92 -13.02
CA ILE A 17 -5.87 -10.36 -13.04
C ILE A 17 -7.36 -10.65 -12.87
N THR A 18 -7.99 -10.13 -11.81
CA THR A 18 -9.39 -10.43 -11.52
C THR A 18 -10.34 -9.85 -12.57
N GLY A 19 -10.07 -8.62 -13.05
CA GLY A 19 -10.86 -7.99 -14.11
C GLY A 19 -10.80 -8.77 -15.43
N THR A 20 -9.62 -9.24 -15.82
CA THR A 20 -9.48 -10.07 -17.02
C THR A 20 -10.21 -11.41 -16.86
N ALA A 21 -10.06 -12.07 -15.72
CA ALA A 21 -10.75 -13.32 -15.43
C ALA A 21 -12.28 -13.17 -15.44
N ALA A 22 -12.79 -12.09 -14.82
CA ALA A 22 -14.21 -11.77 -14.79
C ALA A 22 -14.76 -11.51 -16.20
N ALA A 23 -14.07 -10.68 -17.00
CA ALA A 23 -14.49 -10.38 -18.38
C ALA A 23 -14.60 -11.65 -19.23
N ILE A 24 -13.62 -12.56 -19.14
CA ILE A 24 -13.64 -13.83 -19.86
C ILE A 24 -14.80 -14.71 -19.38
N ALA A 25 -14.99 -14.84 -18.06
CA ALA A 25 -16.05 -15.67 -17.49
C ALA A 25 -17.45 -15.16 -17.86
N GLN A 26 -17.69 -13.85 -17.76
CA GLN A 26 -18.94 -13.21 -18.13
C GLN A 26 -19.23 -13.34 -19.62
N GLY A 27 -18.22 -13.13 -20.48
CA GLY A 27 -18.37 -13.31 -21.92
C GLY A 27 -18.81 -14.72 -22.26
N ARG A 28 -18.16 -15.74 -21.66
CA ARG A 28 -18.54 -17.15 -21.86
C ARG A 28 -19.94 -17.47 -21.35
N ALA A 29 -20.31 -16.95 -20.17
CA ALA A 29 -21.65 -17.14 -19.61
C ALA A 29 -22.73 -16.52 -20.49
N ALA A 30 -22.49 -15.29 -20.99
CA ALA A 30 -23.40 -14.59 -21.88
C ALA A 30 -23.56 -15.31 -23.23
N THR A 31 -22.46 -15.73 -23.87
CA THR A 31 -22.54 -16.51 -25.13
C THR A 31 -23.34 -17.80 -24.93
N SER A 32 -23.05 -18.56 -23.85
CA SER A 32 -23.78 -19.80 -23.58
C SER A 32 -25.27 -19.58 -23.29
N ALA A 33 -25.62 -18.47 -22.65
CA ALA A 33 -27.02 -18.11 -22.42
C ALA A 33 -27.72 -17.74 -23.72
N LEU A 34 -27.09 -16.93 -24.58
CA LEU A 34 -27.63 -16.56 -25.89
C LEU A 34 -27.83 -17.79 -26.80
N ASP A 35 -26.87 -18.71 -26.83
CA ASP A 35 -26.99 -19.97 -27.57
C ASP A 35 -28.15 -20.84 -27.04
N GLY A 36 -28.32 -20.88 -25.71
CA GLY A 36 -29.45 -21.56 -25.07
C GLY A 36 -30.80 -20.95 -25.47
N ILE A 37 -30.90 -19.62 -25.44
CA ILE A 37 -32.10 -18.88 -25.84
C ILE A 37 -32.40 -19.08 -27.32
N ALA A 38 -31.39 -19.06 -28.19
CA ALA A 38 -31.58 -19.27 -29.62
C ALA A 38 -32.12 -20.67 -29.93
N ARG A 39 -31.76 -21.69 -29.14
CA ARG A 39 -32.25 -23.07 -29.27
C ARG A 39 -33.63 -23.29 -28.64
N GLN A 40 -33.93 -22.59 -27.54
CA GLN A 40 -35.20 -22.70 -26.81
C GLN A 40 -35.70 -21.30 -26.40
N PRO A 41 -36.37 -20.57 -27.30
CA PRO A 41 -36.83 -19.21 -27.03
C PRO A 41 -37.82 -19.11 -25.86
N GLU A 42 -38.61 -20.16 -25.62
CA GLU A 42 -39.58 -20.23 -24.53
C GLU A 42 -38.91 -20.25 -23.16
N ALA A 43 -37.65 -20.70 -23.08
CA ALA A 43 -36.85 -20.76 -21.86
C ALA A 43 -36.07 -19.45 -21.57
N SER A 44 -36.29 -18.39 -22.36
CA SER A 44 -35.54 -17.13 -22.24
C SER A 44 -35.60 -16.46 -20.87
N GLY A 45 -36.78 -16.45 -20.23
CA GLY A 45 -36.96 -15.88 -18.88
C GLY A 45 -36.10 -16.60 -17.82
N PRO A 46 -36.24 -17.93 -17.66
CA PRO A 46 -35.42 -18.70 -16.74
C PRO A 46 -33.91 -18.62 -17.03
N ILE A 47 -33.50 -18.70 -18.30
CA ILE A 47 -32.08 -18.60 -18.70
C ILE A 47 -31.53 -17.21 -18.32
N GLY A 48 -32.25 -16.14 -18.62
CA GLY A 48 -31.84 -14.77 -18.28
C GLY A 48 -31.72 -14.55 -16.78
N THR A 49 -32.65 -15.09 -15.99
CA THR A 49 -32.61 -14.99 -14.53
C THR A 49 -31.37 -15.68 -13.95
N ASN A 50 -31.09 -16.91 -14.41
CA ASN A 50 -29.91 -17.66 -13.98
C ASN A 50 -28.60 -17.00 -14.45
N LEU A 51 -28.60 -16.41 -15.66
CA LEU A 51 -27.46 -15.65 -16.17
C LEU A 51 -27.15 -14.47 -15.24
N ILE A 52 -28.13 -13.63 -14.91
CA ILE A 52 -27.91 -12.46 -14.05
C ILE A 52 -27.37 -12.89 -12.67
N LEU A 53 -27.92 -13.96 -12.10
CA LEU A 53 -27.42 -14.50 -10.83
C LEU A 53 -25.96 -14.97 -10.95
N GLY A 54 -25.62 -15.68 -12.03
CA GLY A 54 -24.25 -16.11 -12.31
C GLY A 54 -23.29 -14.93 -12.51
N LEU A 55 -23.71 -13.91 -13.27
CA LEU A 55 -22.93 -12.68 -13.49
C LEU A 55 -22.71 -11.92 -12.18
N ALA A 56 -23.71 -11.87 -11.29
CA ALA A 56 -23.58 -11.23 -9.98
C ALA A 56 -22.54 -11.94 -9.09
N PHE A 57 -22.47 -13.27 -9.13
CA PHE A 57 -21.41 -14.01 -8.42
C PHE A 57 -20.02 -13.74 -9.02
N ILE A 58 -19.89 -13.70 -10.34
CA ILE A 58 -18.61 -13.35 -10.99
C ILE A 58 -18.19 -11.92 -10.60
N GLU A 59 -19.13 -10.96 -10.64
CA GLU A 59 -18.87 -9.58 -10.23
C GLU A 59 -18.48 -9.46 -8.76
N SER A 60 -19.05 -10.26 -7.87
CA SER A 60 -18.70 -10.20 -6.45
C SER A 60 -17.21 -10.43 -6.19
N ILE A 61 -16.57 -11.31 -6.97
CA ILE A 61 -15.13 -11.58 -6.89
C ILE A 61 -14.33 -10.37 -7.40
N ALA A 62 -14.78 -9.74 -8.49
CA ALA A 62 -14.19 -8.51 -9.01
C ALA A 62 -14.29 -7.36 -7.99
N ILE A 63 -15.44 -7.23 -7.32
CA ILE A 63 -15.66 -6.25 -6.26
C ILE A 63 -14.75 -6.53 -5.05
N TYR A 64 -14.51 -7.79 -4.67
CA TYR A 64 -13.56 -8.09 -3.60
C TYR A 64 -12.12 -7.64 -3.93
N ALA A 65 -11.67 -7.86 -5.17
CA ALA A 65 -10.37 -7.36 -5.62
C ALA A 65 -10.33 -5.82 -5.64
N LEU A 66 -11.41 -5.17 -6.07
CA LEU A 66 -11.56 -3.70 -6.03
C LEU A 66 -11.47 -3.17 -4.60
N VAL A 67 -12.22 -3.75 -3.66
CA VAL A 67 -12.23 -3.32 -2.26
C VAL A 67 -10.84 -3.45 -1.64
N ILE A 68 -10.14 -4.57 -1.86
CA ILE A 68 -8.77 -4.75 -1.36
C ILE A 68 -7.83 -3.70 -1.97
N SER A 69 -7.95 -3.44 -3.27
CA SER A 69 -7.13 -2.43 -3.97
C SER A 69 -7.38 -1.02 -3.44
N LEU A 70 -8.64 -0.67 -3.16
CA LEU A 70 -9.00 0.60 -2.54
C LEU A 70 -8.44 0.71 -1.11
N ILE A 71 -8.46 -0.37 -0.33
CA ILE A 71 -7.86 -0.40 1.01
C ILE A 71 -6.34 -0.17 0.91
N LEU A 72 -5.65 -0.84 -0.01
CA LEU A 72 -4.21 -0.69 -0.18
C LEU A 72 -3.78 0.74 -0.59
N ILE A 73 -4.63 1.45 -1.33
CA ILE A 73 -4.35 2.82 -1.79
C ILE A 73 -4.77 3.87 -0.75
N PHE A 74 -5.97 3.75 -0.18
CA PHE A 74 -6.58 4.82 0.63
C PHE A 74 -6.58 4.55 2.14
N ALA A 75 -6.53 3.29 2.55
CA ALA A 75 -6.66 2.88 3.94
C ALA A 75 -5.56 1.91 4.37
N ASN A 76 -4.35 2.09 3.83
CA ASN A 76 -3.25 1.17 4.04
C ASN A 76 -2.82 1.17 5.52
N PRO A 77 -2.90 0.04 6.23
CA PRO A 77 -2.55 -0.01 7.65
C PRO A 77 -1.03 0.07 7.90
N PHE A 78 -0.20 -0.16 6.88
CA PHE A 78 1.24 -0.27 7.03
C PHE A 78 1.99 1.06 6.83
N THR A 79 1.36 2.06 6.19
CA THR A 79 2.01 3.35 5.89
C THR A 79 2.18 4.24 7.13
N LYS A 80 1.25 4.17 8.10
CA LYS A 80 1.34 4.94 9.35
C LYS A 80 2.44 4.40 10.28
N THR A 81 2.56 3.07 10.35
CA THR A 81 3.56 2.40 11.19
C THR A 81 4.97 2.72 10.73
N SER A 82 5.24 2.70 9.42
CA SER A 82 6.56 3.03 8.88
C SER A 82 6.95 4.50 9.12
N GLN A 83 6.00 5.43 9.00
CA GLN A 83 6.26 6.85 9.30
C GLN A 83 6.68 7.07 10.77
N SER A 84 5.98 6.43 11.72
CA SER A 84 6.30 6.57 13.15
C SER A 84 7.69 6.01 13.54
N LEU A 85 8.13 4.95 12.85
CA LEU A 85 9.45 4.35 13.04
C LEU A 85 10.56 5.25 12.50
N GLU A 86 10.37 5.82 11.31
CA GLU A 86 11.33 6.75 10.71
C GLU A 86 11.43 8.05 11.52
N GLU A 87 10.30 8.58 12.02
CA GLU A 87 10.31 9.72 12.94
C GLU A 87 11.06 9.43 14.25
N SER A 88 10.89 8.24 14.82
CA SER A 88 11.56 7.85 16.05
C SER A 88 13.08 7.70 15.85
N LYS A 89 13.50 7.14 14.71
CA LYS A 89 14.92 7.05 14.35
C LYS A 89 15.54 8.44 14.15
N ALA A 90 14.87 9.33 13.43
CA ALA A 90 15.36 10.69 13.21
C ALA A 90 15.52 11.48 14.52
N LYS A 91 14.58 11.31 15.47
CA LYS A 91 14.69 11.90 16.81
C LYS A 91 15.90 11.37 17.59
N LEU A 92 16.17 10.07 17.52
CA LEU A 92 17.34 9.47 18.18
C LEU A 92 18.65 9.97 17.57
N GLU A 93 18.74 10.07 16.23
CA GLU A 93 19.92 10.61 15.56
C GLU A 93 20.17 12.08 15.94
N MET A 94 19.13 12.90 15.99
CA MET A 94 19.23 14.30 16.45
C MET A 94 19.75 14.41 17.88
N ILE A 95 19.22 13.61 18.80
CA ILE A 95 19.67 13.59 20.20
C ILE A 95 21.15 13.19 20.30
N GLN A 96 21.58 12.20 19.50
CA GLN A 96 22.99 11.78 19.49
C GLN A 96 23.92 12.87 18.97
N ILE A 97 23.52 13.60 17.93
CA ILE A 97 24.29 14.74 17.41
C ILE A 97 24.37 15.86 18.45
N GLU A 98 23.25 16.20 19.11
CA GLU A 98 23.22 17.25 20.12
C GLU A 98 24.06 16.88 21.36
N THR A 99 24.04 15.61 21.76
CA THR A 99 24.88 15.09 22.85
C THR A 99 26.37 15.21 22.49
N GLN A 100 26.75 14.82 21.26
CA GLN A 100 28.14 14.94 20.79
C GLN A 100 28.60 16.40 20.70
N ALA A 101 27.73 17.30 20.25
CA ALA A 101 28.02 18.73 20.19
C ALA A 101 28.26 19.30 21.60
N MET A 102 27.42 18.94 22.58
CA MET A 102 27.57 19.37 23.97
C MET A 102 28.88 18.89 24.60
N GLU A 103 29.27 17.63 24.37
CA GLU A 103 30.56 17.09 24.82
C GLU A 103 31.74 17.83 24.18
N ALA A 104 31.65 18.12 22.87
CA ALA A 104 32.69 18.87 22.16
C ALA A 104 32.81 20.32 22.69
N GLN A 105 31.68 20.97 22.99
CA GLN A 105 31.64 22.31 23.59
C GLN A 105 32.33 22.33 24.96
N SER A 106 31.99 21.37 25.83
CA SER A 106 32.58 21.25 27.18
C SER A 106 34.10 21.05 27.14
N ARG A 107 34.60 20.22 26.22
CA ARG A 107 36.04 20.04 25.99
C ARG A 107 36.72 21.33 25.52
N LEU A 108 36.08 22.07 24.62
CA LEU A 108 36.60 23.35 24.14
C LEU A 108 36.68 24.39 25.27
N ASP A 109 35.66 24.45 26.13
CA ASP A 109 35.63 25.37 27.26
C ASP A 109 36.71 25.01 28.30
N ALA A 110 36.94 23.73 28.57
CA ALA A 110 38.05 23.27 29.40
C ALA A 110 39.42 23.68 28.83
N LEU A 111 39.61 23.56 27.51
CA LEU A 111 40.85 24.00 26.86
C LEU A 111 41.03 25.51 26.90
N LYS A 112 39.96 26.30 26.74
CA LYS A 112 40.01 27.77 26.88
C LYS A 112 40.37 28.20 28.31
N GLN A 113 39.86 27.48 29.32
CA GLN A 113 40.21 27.72 30.72
C GLN A 113 41.66 27.34 31.05
N ALA A 114 42.21 26.33 30.38
CA ALA A 114 43.62 25.93 30.52
C ALA A 114 44.61 26.85 29.76
N ARG A 115 44.17 27.49 28.66
CA ARG A 115 45.00 28.38 27.82
C ARG A 115 45.69 29.55 28.55
N PRO A 116 45.02 30.34 29.43
CA PRO A 116 45.67 31.46 30.11
C PRO A 116 46.82 31.04 31.04
N GLN A 117 46.77 29.82 31.61
CA GLN A 117 47.84 29.31 32.47
C GLN A 117 49.11 28.95 31.69
N ALA A 118 48.98 28.55 30.42
CA ALA A 118 50.09 28.20 29.54
C ALA A 118 50.83 29.44 28.98
N GLU A 119 50.16 30.60 28.86
CA GLU A 119 50.79 31.87 28.45
C GLU A 119 51.51 32.59 29.59
N THR A 120 51.09 32.40 30.85
CA THR A 120 51.78 32.95 32.03
C THR A 120 52.99 32.11 32.50
N ALA A 121 53.20 30.92 31.93
CA ALA A 121 54.30 30.01 32.28
C ALA A 121 55.54 30.14 31.38
N LYS A 122 55.60 31.18 30.54
CA LYS A 122 56.79 31.61 29.78
C LYS A 122 57.35 32.90 30.37
#